data_AF-A0A6P5QI99-F1
#
_entry.id   AF-A0A6P5QI99-F1
#
_cell.length_a   1.000
_cell.length_b   1.000
_cell.length_c   1.000
_cell.angle_alpha   90.00
_cell.angle_beta   90.00
_cell.angle_gamma   90.00
#
_symmetry.space_group_name_H-M   'P 1'
#
loop_
_entity.id
_entity.type
_entity.pdbx_description
1 polymer ?
#
loop_
_entity_poly.entity_id
_entity_poly.type
_entity_poly.pdbx_seq_one_letter_code
_entity_poly.pdbx_strand_id
1 'polypeptide(L)'
;MAMAGRVGQMKNQDEVHQNQILRELFLKELRAQKLYTQYHVNPLRKAKFLNLIHHAAQGPKKKYSETQTEAQEIGWDPNPLINPDRQDHRLNHFRVYHDITLYKAKLWSLGEDDHQK
;
A
#
# COMPACT_ATOMS: atom_id res chain seq x y z
N MET A 1 -19.10 -1.22 38.39
CA MET A 1 -20.01 -1.52 37.26
C MET A 1 -19.16 -2.07 36.11
N ALA A 2 -19.49 -3.13 35.34
CA ALA A 2 -20.70 -3.95 35.14
C ALA A 2 -20.37 -5.32 34.43
N MET A 3 -21.37 -6.22 34.26
CA MET A 3 -21.31 -7.68 33.87
C MET A 3 -21.91 -8.04 32.46
N ALA A 4 -21.75 -9.30 31.99
CA ALA A 4 -21.93 -9.90 30.63
C ALA A 4 -23.29 -10.59 30.24
N GLY A 5 -23.48 -11.16 29.01
CA GLY A 5 -24.68 -11.96 28.54
C GLY A 5 -24.54 -12.85 27.24
N ARG A 6 -25.49 -13.81 26.96
CA ARG A 6 -25.46 -15.02 26.02
C ARG A 6 -26.85 -15.37 25.33
N VAL A 7 -26.97 -16.07 24.14
CA VAL A 7 -28.28 -16.62 23.50
C VAL A 7 -28.13 -17.76 22.38
N GLY A 8 -29.22 -18.49 21.89
CA GLY A 8 -29.34 -19.62 20.85
C GLY A 8 -30.59 -19.69 19.82
N GLN A 9 -30.88 -20.79 19.03
CA GLN A 9 -31.35 -20.95 17.54
C GLN A 9 -32.71 -21.73 17.02
N MET A 10 -33.02 -21.97 15.65
CA MET A 10 -34.31 -22.37 14.83
C MET A 10 -34.30 -23.40 13.53
N LYS A 11 -35.42 -23.68 12.71
CA LYS A 11 -35.80 -24.78 11.64
C LYS A 11 -36.27 -24.41 10.11
N ASN A 12 -36.51 -25.39 9.13
CA ASN A 12 -36.55 -25.49 7.57
C ASN A 12 -37.74 -24.99 6.59
N GLN A 13 -37.55 -24.80 5.22
CA GLN A 13 -38.32 -23.96 4.18
C GLN A 13 -38.81 -24.56 2.77
N ASP A 14 -39.70 -23.85 1.98
CA ASP A 14 -40.46 -24.16 0.68
C ASP A 14 -39.72 -24.12 -0.70
N GLU A 15 -40.05 -25.02 -1.65
CA GLU A 15 -39.35 -25.37 -2.91
C GLU A 15 -39.48 -24.39 -4.10
N VAL A 16 -40.68 -23.88 -4.43
CA VAL A 16 -40.83 -22.92 -5.56
C VAL A 16 -40.06 -21.64 -5.25
N HIS A 17 -40.10 -21.25 -3.98
CA HIS A 17 -39.29 -20.17 -3.45
C HIS A 17 -37.79 -20.48 -3.57
N GLN A 18 -37.35 -21.71 -3.25
CA GLN A 18 -35.95 -22.11 -3.48
C GLN A 18 -35.55 -21.97 -4.95
N ASN A 19 -36.38 -22.42 -5.89
CA ASN A 19 -36.07 -22.31 -7.32
C ASN A 19 -35.96 -20.86 -7.79
N GLN A 20 -36.80 -19.97 -7.26
CA GLN A 20 -36.69 -18.54 -7.53
C GLN A 20 -35.38 -17.95 -6.98
N ILE A 21 -35.01 -18.31 -5.75
CA ILE A 21 -33.73 -17.92 -5.15
C ILE A 21 -32.56 -18.42 -6.00
N LEU A 22 -32.58 -19.69 -6.40
CA LEU A 22 -31.53 -20.30 -7.21
C LEU A 22 -31.36 -19.58 -8.56
N ARG A 23 -32.47 -19.24 -9.23
CA ARG A 23 -32.42 -18.47 -10.48
C ARG A 23 -31.82 -17.09 -10.29
N GLU A 24 -32.20 -16.38 -9.22
CA GLU A 24 -31.63 -15.07 -8.91
C GLU A 24 -30.14 -15.14 -8.59
N LEU A 25 -29.72 -16.15 -7.82
CA LEU A 25 -28.31 -16.39 -7.49
C LEU A 25 -27.50 -16.65 -8.75
N PHE A 26 -27.98 -17.55 -9.62
CA PHE A 26 -27.31 -17.87 -10.88
C PHE A 26 -27.13 -16.63 -11.77
N LEU A 27 -28.15 -15.79 -11.89
CA LEU A 27 -28.07 -14.56 -12.69
C LEU A 27 -27.11 -13.53 -12.07
N LYS A 28 -27.06 -13.41 -10.74
CA LYS A 28 -26.12 -12.55 -10.02
C LYS A 28 -24.68 -13.03 -10.19
N GLU A 29 -24.45 -14.34 -10.11
CA GLU A 29 -23.15 -14.97 -10.30
C GLU A 29 -22.65 -14.79 -11.74
N LEU A 30 -23.49 -15.05 -12.73
CA LEU A 30 -23.15 -14.86 -14.14
C LEU A 30 -22.82 -13.40 -14.46
N ARG A 31 -23.52 -12.43 -13.83
CA ARG A 31 -23.19 -11.01 -13.92
C ARG A 31 -21.81 -10.71 -13.31
N ALA A 32 -21.50 -11.27 -12.14
CA ALA A 32 -20.21 -11.08 -11.47
C ALA A 32 -19.05 -11.70 -12.27
N GLN A 33 -19.24 -12.91 -12.80
CA GLN A 33 -18.26 -13.57 -13.66
C GLN A 33 -17.97 -12.74 -14.92
N LYS A 34 -19.01 -12.20 -15.58
CA LYS A 34 -18.84 -11.31 -16.73
C LYS A 34 -18.10 -10.02 -16.39
N LEU A 35 -18.36 -9.44 -15.22
CA LEU A 35 -17.61 -8.27 -14.74
C LEU A 35 -16.13 -8.61 -14.49
N TYR A 36 -15.82 -9.78 -13.94
CA TYR A 36 -14.46 -10.21 -13.64
C TYR A 36 -13.64 -10.55 -14.90
N THR A 37 -14.26 -11.16 -15.90
CA THR A 37 -13.57 -11.58 -17.13
C THR A 37 -13.54 -10.51 -18.21
N GLN A 38 -14.63 -9.77 -18.43
CA GLN A 38 -14.73 -8.80 -19.52
C GLN A 38 -14.18 -7.42 -19.14
N TYR A 39 -14.26 -7.05 -17.87
CA TYR A 39 -13.74 -5.78 -17.37
C TYR A 39 -12.58 -6.07 -16.41
N HIS A 40 -11.34 -5.98 -16.92
CA HIS A 40 -10.13 -6.04 -16.06
C HIS A 40 -10.13 -4.95 -14.97
N VAL A 41 -11.02 -3.96 -15.10
CA VAL A 41 -11.22 -2.92 -14.11
C VAL A 41 -12.71 -2.66 -13.91
N ASN A 42 -13.16 -2.72 -12.65
CA ASN A 42 -14.50 -2.27 -12.26
C ASN A 42 -14.80 -0.85 -12.80
N PRO A 43 -15.82 -0.67 -13.65
CA PRO A 43 -16.16 0.61 -14.28
C PRO A 43 -16.58 1.70 -13.29
N LEU A 44 -16.94 1.34 -12.05
CA LEU A 44 -17.27 2.30 -10.98
C LEU A 44 -16.04 2.82 -10.21
N ARG A 45 -14.85 2.22 -10.40
CA ARG A 45 -13.69 2.46 -9.52
C ARG A 45 -12.57 3.32 -10.10
N LYS A 46 -12.36 3.41 -11.42
CA LYS A 46 -11.05 3.88 -11.93
C LYS A 46 -10.88 5.39 -12.04
N ALA A 47 -11.80 6.13 -12.66
CA ALA A 47 -11.48 7.49 -13.06
C ALA A 47 -11.43 8.50 -11.89
N LYS A 48 -12.48 8.54 -11.06
CA LYS A 48 -12.61 9.56 -10.00
C LYS A 48 -11.65 9.31 -8.83
N PHE A 49 -11.46 8.05 -8.44
CA PHE A 49 -10.61 7.68 -7.32
C PHE A 49 -9.12 7.84 -7.63
N LEU A 50 -8.71 7.51 -8.86
CA LEU A 50 -7.34 7.71 -9.31
C LEU A 50 -6.99 9.21 -9.35
N ASN A 51 -7.91 10.05 -9.84
CA ASN A 51 -7.73 11.50 -9.83
C ASN A 51 -7.62 12.06 -8.40
N LEU A 52 -8.39 11.52 -7.45
CA LEU A 52 -8.30 11.92 -6.04
C LEU A 52 -6.96 11.55 -5.43
N ILE A 53 -6.44 10.35 -5.71
CA ILE A 53 -5.12 9.92 -5.25
C ILE A 53 -4.03 10.81 -5.86
N HIS A 54 -4.08 11.05 -7.17
CA HIS A 54 -3.11 11.93 -7.83
C HIS A 54 -3.13 13.33 -7.25
N HIS A 55 -4.30 13.89 -6.97
CA HIS A 55 -4.46 15.20 -6.34
C HIS A 55 -3.93 15.22 -4.90
N ALA A 56 -4.24 14.20 -4.10
CA ALA A 56 -3.76 14.10 -2.71
C ALA A 56 -2.23 13.88 -2.63
N ALA A 57 -1.64 13.25 -3.63
CA ALA A 57 -0.19 13.04 -3.75
C ALA A 57 0.55 14.25 -4.36
N GLN A 58 -0.15 15.33 -4.74
CA GLN A 58 0.52 16.55 -5.18
C GLN A 58 1.27 17.20 -4.02
N GLY A 59 2.50 17.66 -4.28
CA GLY A 59 3.32 18.33 -3.29
C GLY A 59 2.64 19.60 -2.73
N PRO A 60 2.97 20.01 -1.48
CA PRO A 60 2.26 21.06 -0.76
C PRO A 60 2.11 22.39 -1.52
N LYS A 61 3.13 22.79 -2.30
CA LYS A 61 3.12 23.98 -3.18
C LYS A 61 2.05 23.99 -4.27
N LYS A 62 1.52 22.82 -4.68
CA LYS A 62 0.42 22.76 -5.66
C LYS A 62 -0.96 22.97 -5.00
N LYS A 63 -1.01 22.86 -3.67
CA LYS A 63 -2.26 22.89 -2.88
C LYS A 63 -2.48 24.22 -2.17
N TYR A 64 -1.43 24.92 -1.76
CA TYR A 64 -1.51 26.24 -1.11
C TYR A 64 -0.38 27.16 -1.58
N SER A 65 -0.59 28.48 -1.55
CA SER A 65 0.41 29.48 -1.97
C SER A 65 1.56 29.64 -0.97
N GLU A 66 1.29 29.44 0.32
CA GLU A 66 2.22 29.66 1.43
C GLU A 66 2.15 28.51 2.45
N THR A 67 3.23 28.30 3.20
CA THR A 67 3.32 27.33 4.30
C THR A 67 2.30 27.66 5.38
N GLN A 68 1.51 26.68 5.81
CA GLN A 68 0.45 26.90 6.79
C GLN A 68 0.94 26.66 8.24
N THR A 69 2.12 26.07 8.43
CA THR A 69 2.70 25.75 9.74
C THR A 69 4.22 25.71 9.64
N GLU A 70 4.93 26.08 10.70
CA GLU A 70 6.41 26.04 10.77
C GLU A 70 6.99 24.66 10.41
N ALA A 71 6.34 23.58 10.87
CA ALA A 71 6.75 22.21 10.54
C ALA A 71 6.66 21.86 9.03
N GLN A 72 5.93 22.65 8.24
CA GLN A 72 5.80 22.46 6.80
C GLN A 72 6.95 23.13 6.02
N GLU A 73 7.73 24.01 6.64
CA GLU A 73 8.80 24.77 5.97
C GLU A 73 9.92 23.85 5.45
N ILE A 74 10.34 22.85 6.24
CA ILE A 74 11.46 21.94 5.93
C ILE A 74 11.14 20.97 4.77
N GLY A 75 9.87 20.88 4.33
CA GLY A 75 9.43 20.02 3.23
C GLY A 75 8.59 20.74 2.17
N TRP A 76 8.50 22.08 2.23
CA TRP A 76 7.67 22.87 1.33
C TRP A 76 8.22 22.90 -0.09
N ASP A 77 9.54 23.02 -0.23
CA ASP A 77 10.23 22.98 -1.51
C ASP A 77 10.86 21.60 -1.74
N PRO A 78 10.39 20.82 -2.74
CA PRO A 78 11.06 19.56 -3.09
C PRO A 78 12.40 19.79 -3.78
N ASN A 79 12.65 21.00 -4.27
CA ASN A 79 13.93 21.32 -4.88
C ASN A 79 14.97 21.49 -3.78
N PRO A 80 16.07 20.72 -3.81
CA PRO A 80 17.12 20.88 -2.83
C PRO A 80 17.75 22.27 -2.99
N LEU A 81 17.92 22.98 -1.88
CA LEU A 81 18.57 24.29 -1.84
C LEU A 81 20.07 24.21 -2.23
N ILE A 82 20.61 23.01 -2.25
CA ILE A 82 21.99 22.68 -2.63
C ILE A 82 21.92 21.83 -3.90
N ASN A 83 22.80 22.10 -4.86
CA ASN A 83 22.88 21.32 -6.09
C ASN A 83 23.04 19.81 -5.75
N PRO A 84 22.12 18.93 -6.21
CA PRO A 84 22.22 17.50 -5.96
C PRO A 84 23.28 16.82 -6.84
N ASP A 85 23.90 17.55 -7.77
CA ASP A 85 25.04 17.07 -8.53
C ASP A 85 26.24 16.82 -7.61
N ARG A 86 26.64 15.55 -7.52
CA ARG A 86 27.76 15.08 -6.69
C ARG A 86 28.82 14.38 -7.53
N GLN A 87 28.95 14.75 -8.80
CA GLN A 87 29.95 14.19 -9.70
C GLN A 87 31.40 14.54 -9.32
N ASP A 88 31.60 15.57 -8.49
CA ASP A 88 32.92 15.89 -7.96
C ASP A 88 33.35 14.87 -6.90
N HIS A 89 34.21 13.93 -7.29
CA HIS A 89 34.81 12.91 -6.43
C HIS A 89 35.66 13.47 -5.29
N ARG A 90 36.09 14.74 -5.36
CA ARG A 90 36.87 15.40 -4.29
C ARG A 90 36.01 15.75 -3.07
N LEU A 91 34.72 15.97 -3.29
CA LEU A 91 33.75 16.36 -2.26
C LEU A 91 32.78 15.23 -1.92
N ASN A 92 32.74 14.18 -2.75
CA ASN A 92 31.80 13.09 -2.64
C ASN A 92 32.43 11.84 -2.00
N HIS A 93 32.20 11.66 -0.70
CA HIS A 93 32.69 10.52 0.09
C HIS A 93 31.56 9.58 0.53
N PHE A 94 30.68 9.16 -0.38
CA PHE A 94 29.69 8.14 -0.02
C PHE A 94 30.34 6.85 0.43
N ARG A 95 29.75 6.25 1.47
CA ARG A 95 30.11 4.90 1.89
C ARG A 95 29.63 3.91 0.85
N VAL A 96 30.55 3.40 0.04
CA VAL A 96 30.28 2.37 -0.97
C VAL A 96 30.60 1.01 -0.37
N TYR A 97 29.59 0.13 -0.32
CA TYR A 97 29.78 -1.26 0.07
C TYR A 97 30.10 -2.09 -1.16
N HIS A 98 31.16 -2.88 -1.06
CA HIS A 98 31.57 -3.86 -2.06
C HIS A 98 31.23 -5.27 -1.57
N ASP A 99 31.16 -6.22 -2.48
CA ASP A 99 30.81 -7.62 -2.18
C ASP A 99 31.62 -8.20 -1.01
N ILE A 100 32.93 -7.90 -0.95
CA ILE A 100 33.81 -8.31 0.15
C ILE A 100 33.39 -7.70 1.48
N THR A 101 33.05 -6.40 1.50
CA THR A 101 32.61 -5.71 2.72
C THR A 101 31.24 -6.22 3.20
N LEU A 102 30.33 -6.52 2.27
CA LEU A 102 29.03 -7.10 2.58
C LEU A 102 29.17 -8.53 3.09
N TYR A 103 30.05 -9.33 2.47
CA TYR A 103 30.37 -10.68 2.89
C TYR A 103 30.94 -10.71 4.31
N LYS A 104 31.92 -9.85 4.62
CA LYS A 104 32.49 -9.74 5.97
C LYS A 104 31.45 -9.29 7.00
N ALA A 105 30.62 -8.30 6.67
CA ALA A 105 29.52 -7.89 7.54
C ALA A 105 28.52 -9.04 7.80
N LYS A 106 28.21 -9.82 6.77
CA LYS A 106 27.34 -11.00 6.88
C LYS A 106 27.97 -12.09 7.74
N LEU A 107 29.26 -12.40 7.55
CA LEU A 107 29.99 -13.33 8.41
C LEU A 107 29.96 -12.88 9.87
N TRP A 108 30.30 -11.63 10.16
CA TRP A 108 30.28 -11.10 11.52
C TRP A 108 28.88 -11.09 12.14
N SER A 109 27.82 -10.94 11.34
CA SER A 109 26.44 -11.01 11.81
C SER A 109 25.97 -12.41 12.20
N LEU A 110 26.62 -13.45 11.67
CA LEU A 110 26.26 -14.85 11.93
C LEU A 110 26.86 -15.40 13.23
N GLY A 111 27.70 -14.63 13.93
CA GLY A 111 28.53 -15.13 15.02
C GLY A 111 29.73 -15.92 14.48
N GLU A 112 30.88 -15.83 15.16
CA GLU A 112 32.02 -16.69 14.87
C GLU A 112 31.73 -18.12 15.37
N ASP A 113 30.86 -18.84 14.65
CA ASP A 113 30.67 -20.26 14.90
C ASP A 113 31.83 -21.03 14.25
N ASP A 114 32.72 -21.47 15.15
CA ASP A 114 33.66 -22.57 15.01
C ASP A 114 34.74 -22.46 13.95
N HIS A 115 35.93 -22.02 14.37
CA HIS A 115 37.16 -22.77 14.07
C HIS A 115 38.24 -22.49 15.13
N GLN A 116 38.12 -23.05 16.34
CA GLN A 116 39.25 -23.71 17.04
C GLN A 116 38.69 -24.76 18.02
N LYS A 117 38.75 -26.02 17.58
CA LYS A 117 38.96 -27.18 18.46
C LYS A 117 40.37 -27.15 19.02
#